data_AF-A0A7K2KP19-F1
#
_entry.id   AF-A0A7K2KP19-F1
#
_cell.length_a   1.000
_cell.length_b   1.000
_cell.length_c   1.000
_cell.angle_alpha   90.00
_cell.angle_beta   90.00
_cell.angle_gamma   90.00
#
_symmetry.space_group_name_H-M   'P 1'
#
loop_
_entity.id
_entity.type
_entity.pdbx_description
1 polymer ?
#
loop_
_entity_poly.entity_id
_entity_poly.type
_entity_poly.pdbx_seq_one_letter_code
_entity_poly.pdbx_strand_id
1 'polypeptide(L)'
;MDGLSSRTLSEIFRLERTQNYLQPGDVSAAFRLWKDYVHRPTRELWHDDEFGNVHWYCCGNPLESRALLGGVIQAMSPRGAREIRKIIEKLDSFMGPPDPATDRRRWRAS
;
A
#
# COMPACT_ATOMS: atom_id res chain seq x y z
N MET A 1 -9.10 -9.93 6.14
CA MET A 1 -8.57 -8.58 6.42
C MET A 1 -9.00 -8.24 7.82
N ASP A 2 -8.11 -8.41 8.79
CA ASP A 2 -8.47 -8.32 10.21
C ASP A 2 -8.47 -6.85 10.65
N GLY A 3 -9.38 -6.47 11.54
CA GLY A 3 -9.48 -5.11 12.07
C GLY A 3 -10.38 -4.14 11.30
N LEU A 4 -11.01 -4.58 10.20
CA LEU A 4 -12.04 -3.80 9.49
C LEU A 4 -13.43 -4.20 9.95
N SER A 5 -14.34 -3.22 10.08
CA SER A 5 -15.74 -3.51 10.35
C SER A 5 -16.43 -4.19 9.15
N SER A 6 -17.49 -4.96 9.40
CA SER A 6 -18.30 -5.57 8.33
C SER A 6 -18.84 -4.53 7.35
N ARG A 7 -19.19 -3.33 7.85
CA ARG A 7 -19.61 -2.21 7.01
C ARG A 7 -18.51 -1.78 6.05
N THR A 8 -17.29 -1.62 6.55
CA THR A 8 -16.12 -1.26 5.74
C THR A 8 -15.80 -2.35 4.70
N LEU A 9 -15.88 -3.63 5.08
CA LEU A 9 -15.70 -4.73 4.15
C LEU A 9 -16.76 -4.71 3.03
N SER A 10 -18.04 -4.50 3.37
CA SER A 10 -19.11 -4.37 2.37
C SER A 10 -18.97 -3.14 1.47
N GLU A 11 -18.32 -2.08 1.95
CA GLU A 11 -17.98 -0.92 1.13
C GLU A 11 -16.85 -1.24 0.15
N ILE A 12 -15.78 -1.90 0.62
CA ILE A 12 -14.69 -2.39 -0.24
C ILE A 12 -15.23 -3.29 -1.34
N PHE A 13 -16.06 -4.28 -1.00
CA PHE A 13 -16.67 -5.20 -1.99
C PHE A 13 -17.50 -4.47 -3.05
N ARG A 14 -18.14 -3.34 -2.68
CA ARG A 14 -18.88 -2.52 -3.64
C ARG A 14 -17.92 -1.74 -4.53
N LEU A 15 -16.90 -1.09 -3.95
CA LEU A 15 -15.89 -0.34 -4.71
C LEU A 15 -15.17 -1.23 -5.72
N GLU A 16 -14.73 -2.42 -5.33
CA GLU A 16 -14.05 -3.38 -6.21
C GLU A 16 -14.92 -3.86 -7.39
N ARG A 17 -16.24 -3.71 -7.29
CA ARG A 17 -17.19 -4.08 -8.36
C ARG A 17 -17.66 -2.91 -9.21
N THR A 18 -17.55 -1.68 -8.72
CA THR A 18 -18.07 -0.49 -9.41
C THR A 18 -16.98 0.37 -10.03
N GLN A 19 -15.76 0.33 -9.51
CA GLN A 19 -14.64 1.08 -10.07
C GLN A 19 -14.01 0.29 -11.21
N ASN A 20 -13.84 0.94 -12.37
CA ASN A 20 -13.30 0.32 -13.59
C ASN A 20 -11.81 -0.06 -13.49
N TYR A 21 -11.10 0.45 -12.49
CA TYR A 21 -9.68 0.18 -12.24
C TYR A 21 -9.44 -0.82 -11.09
N LEU A 22 -10.50 -1.41 -10.52
CA LEU A 22 -10.39 -2.44 -9.49
C LEU A 22 -11.03 -3.74 -9.97
N GLN A 23 -10.45 -4.86 -9.55
CA GLN A 23 -11.00 -6.19 -9.64
C GLN A 23 -11.43 -6.69 -8.24
N PRO A 24 -12.38 -7.65 -8.18
CA PRO A 24 -12.72 -8.31 -6.94
C PRO A 24 -11.48 -8.90 -6.23
N GLY A 25 -11.21 -8.45 -5.01
CA GLY A 25 -10.09 -8.90 -4.19
C GLY A 25 -8.81 -8.06 -4.28
N ASP A 26 -8.73 -7.07 -5.17
CA ASP A 26 -7.54 -6.21 -5.33
C ASP A 26 -7.14 -5.52 -4.04
N VAL A 27 -8.12 -5.05 -3.24
CA VAL A 27 -7.82 -4.37 -1.98
C VAL A 27 -7.18 -5.35 -0.99
N SER A 28 -7.68 -6.58 -0.93
CA SER A 28 -7.09 -7.61 -0.07
C SER A 28 -5.70 -8.03 -0.56
N ALA A 29 -5.48 -8.12 -1.87
CA ALA A 29 -4.19 -8.47 -2.45
C ALA A 29 -3.16 -7.36 -2.16
N ALA A 30 -3.54 -6.09 -2.35
CA ALA A 30 -2.69 -4.95 -2.06
C ALA A 30 -2.30 -4.88 -0.58
N PHE A 31 -3.23 -5.14 0.34
CA PHE A 31 -2.92 -5.24 1.77
C PHE A 31 -1.91 -6.34 2.09
N ARG A 32 -2.06 -7.53 1.49
CA ARG A 32 -1.14 -8.65 1.69
C ARG A 32 0.25 -8.30 1.17
N LEU A 33 0.33 -7.81 -0.07
CA LEU A 33 1.60 -7.47 -0.69
C LEU A 33 2.32 -6.35 0.07
N TRP A 34 1.61 -5.31 0.49
CA TRP A 34 2.20 -4.24 1.29
C TRP A 34 2.67 -4.75 2.65
N LYS A 35 1.84 -5.55 3.33
CA LYS A 35 2.21 -6.16 4.61
C LYS A 35 3.47 -7.02 4.47
N ASP A 36 3.54 -7.89 3.48
CA ASP A 36 4.67 -8.79 3.29
C ASP A 36 5.95 -8.00 2.97
N TYR A 37 5.83 -6.91 2.22
CA TYR A 37 6.95 -6.03 1.89
C TYR A 37 7.49 -5.29 3.11
N VAL A 38 6.66 -4.57 3.87
CA VAL A 38 7.15 -3.74 5.00
C VAL A 38 7.76 -4.54 6.14
N HIS A 39 7.50 -5.86 6.20
CA HIS A 39 8.11 -6.75 7.19
C HIS A 39 9.40 -7.43 6.68
N ARG A 40 9.87 -7.14 5.47
CA ARG A 40 11.15 -7.65 4.98
C ARG A 40 12.32 -7.07 5.78
N PRO A 41 13.45 -7.80 5.87
CA PRO A 41 14.67 -7.25 6.45
C PRO A 41 15.04 -5.92 5.78
N THR A 42 15.44 -4.93 6.57
CA THR A 42 15.81 -3.60 6.07
C THR A 42 16.77 -3.67 4.88
N ARG A 43 17.79 -4.54 4.94
CA ARG A 43 18.75 -4.75 3.85
C ARG A 43 18.10 -5.12 2.51
N GLU A 44 17.03 -5.91 2.51
CA GLU A 44 16.30 -6.26 1.28
C GLU A 44 15.51 -5.07 0.75
N LEU A 45 14.91 -4.26 1.64
CA LEU A 45 14.22 -3.02 1.26
C LEU A 45 15.19 -2.01 0.62
N TRP A 46 16.40 -1.87 1.16
CA TRP A 46 17.45 -1.04 0.57
C TRP A 46 17.86 -1.55 -0.81
N HIS A 47 18.04 -2.86 -0.96
CA HIS A 47 18.38 -3.46 -2.25
C HIS A 47 17.28 -3.22 -3.30
N ASP A 48 16.01 -3.41 -2.91
CA ASP A 48 14.87 -3.16 -3.79
C ASP A 48 14.74 -1.66 -4.17
N ASP A 49 15.08 -0.73 -3.28
CA ASP A 49 15.13 0.72 -3.57
C ASP A 49 16.27 1.10 -4.52
N GLU A 50 17.46 0.52 -4.31
CA GLU A 50 18.67 0.86 -5.06
C GLU A 50 18.70 0.21 -6.45
N PHE A 51 18.28 -1.04 -6.56
CA PHE A 51 18.42 -1.85 -7.77
C PHE A 51 17.08 -2.24 -8.42
N GLY A 52 15.96 -1.91 -7.78
CA GLY A 52 14.65 -2.43 -8.15
C GLY A 52 14.50 -3.92 -7.83
N ASN A 53 13.30 -4.46 -8.07
CA ASN A 53 13.05 -5.89 -7.94
C ASN A 53 12.45 -6.46 -9.23
N VAL A 54 13.17 -7.40 -9.86
CA VAL A 54 12.76 -8.04 -11.11
C VAL A 54 11.44 -8.82 -10.99
N HIS A 55 11.03 -9.19 -9.78
CA HIS A 55 9.79 -9.90 -9.52
C HIS A 55 8.57 -8.99 -9.41
N TRP A 56 8.71 -7.65 -9.42
CA TRP A 56 7.56 -6.75 -9.38
C TRP A 56 6.60 -6.96 -10.56
N TYR A 57 7.12 -7.33 -11.74
CA TYR A 57 6.28 -7.64 -12.91
C TYR A 57 5.47 -8.93 -12.75
N CYS A 58 6.03 -9.98 -12.13
CA CYS A 58 5.32 -11.27 -11.98
C CYS A 58 4.32 -11.27 -10.84
N CYS A 59 4.67 -10.55 -9.77
CA CYS A 59 4.18 -10.83 -8.43
C CYS A 59 3.56 -9.59 -7.78
N GLY A 60 3.52 -8.49 -8.54
CA GLY A 60 3.00 -7.19 -8.12
C GLY A 60 4.10 -6.32 -7.53
N ASN A 61 3.96 -5.01 -7.75
CA ASN A 61 4.80 -4.01 -7.11
C ASN A 61 4.18 -3.59 -5.76
N PRO A 62 4.89 -3.78 -4.62
CA PRO A 62 4.40 -3.35 -3.32
C PRO A 62 4.13 -1.84 -3.22
N LEU A 63 4.90 -1.02 -3.95
CA LEU A 63 4.70 0.43 -4.00
C LEU A 63 3.43 0.81 -4.75
N GLU A 64 3.12 0.12 -5.86
CA GLU A 64 1.84 0.28 -6.56
C GLU A 64 0.67 -0.17 -5.69
N SER A 65 0.84 -1.26 -4.94
CA SER A 65 -0.17 -1.70 -3.96
C SER A 65 -0.41 -0.64 -2.88
N ARG A 66 0.65 0.00 -2.38
CA ARG A 66 0.52 1.10 -1.41
C ARG A 66 -0.17 2.33 -2.01
N ALA A 67 0.08 2.63 -3.28
CA ALA A 67 -0.60 3.70 -4.02
C ALA A 67 -2.09 3.37 -4.25
N LEU A 68 -2.40 2.14 -4.66
CA LEU A 68 -3.77 1.64 -4.83
C LEU A 68 -4.57 1.80 -3.54
N LEU A 69 -4.00 1.39 -2.40
CA LEU A 69 -4.64 1.57 -1.09
C LEU A 69 -4.91 3.05 -0.77
N GLY A 70 -4.03 3.96 -1.21
CA GLY A 70 -4.25 5.41 -1.13
C GLY A 70 -5.44 5.88 -1.97
N GLY A 71 -5.58 5.36 -3.19
CA GLY A 71 -6.74 5.63 -4.05
C GLY A 71 -8.05 5.09 -3.47
N VAL A 72 -8.02 3.88 -2.90
CA VAL A 72 -9.18 3.29 -2.20
C VAL A 72 -9.63 4.17 -1.04
N ILE A 73 -8.69 4.68 -0.22
CA ILE A 73 -9.01 5.63 0.86
C ILE A 73 -9.74 6.87 0.32
N GLN A 74 -9.31 7.41 -0.83
CA GLN A 74 -9.94 8.59 -1.43
C GLN A 74 -11.34 8.30 -1.97
N ALA A 75 -11.60 7.08 -2.43
CA ALA A 75 -12.90 6.65 -2.96
C ALA A 75 -13.90 6.22 -1.88
N MET A 76 -13.48 6.07 -0.63
CA MET A 76 -14.30 5.57 0.48
C MET A 76 -15.00 6.67 1.28
N SER A 77 -16.05 6.25 1.97
CA SER A 77 -16.69 7.02 3.03
C SER A 77 -15.67 7.41 4.11
N PRO A 78 -15.85 8.56 4.81
CA PRO A 78 -14.92 8.99 5.84
C PRO A 78 -14.69 7.96 6.95
N ARG A 79 -15.69 7.12 7.24
CA ARG A 79 -15.56 6.07 8.26
C ARG A 79 -14.70 4.91 7.76
N GLY A 80 -14.99 4.38 6.57
CA GLY A 80 -14.20 3.29 5.99
C GLY A 80 -12.76 3.71 5.73
N ALA A 81 -12.57 4.93 5.20
CA ALA A 81 -11.25 5.54 5.00
C ALA A 81 -10.43 5.63 6.30
N ARG A 82 -11.05 5.96 7.44
CA ARG A 82 -10.36 5.98 8.74
C ARG A 82 -9.93 4.60 9.21
N GLU A 83 -10.76 3.57 9.01
CA GLU A 83 -10.43 2.20 9.41
C GLU A 83 -9.25 1.67 8.58
N ILE A 84 -9.27 1.86 7.26
CA ILE A 84 -8.16 1.50 6.37
C ILE A 84 -6.89 2.29 6.73
N ARG A 85 -7.00 3.61 6.92
CA ARG A 85 -5.85 4.47 7.23
C ARG A 85 -5.11 4.00 8.49
N LYS A 86 -5.83 3.61 9.55
CA LYS A 86 -5.19 3.08 10.77
C LYS A 86 -4.35 1.82 10.51
N ILE A 87 -4.84 0.92 9.64
CA ILE A 87 -4.09 -0.30 9.30
C ILE A 87 -2.84 0.08 8.49
N ILE A 88 -2.99 0.98 7.52
CA ILE A 88 -1.88 1.44 6.69
C ILE A 88 -0.83 2.20 7.50
N GLU A 89 -1.22 3.12 8.38
CA GLU A 89 -0.29 3.86 9.25
C GLU A 89 0.52 2.91 10.13
N LYS A 90 -0.11 1.83 10.64
CA LYS A 90 0.62 0.78 11.36
C LYS A 90 1.62 0.06 10.46
N LEU A 91 1.24 -0.29 9.22
CA LEU A 91 2.14 -0.93 8.27
C LEU A 91 3.28 -0.01 7.84
N ASP A 92 2.99 1.25 7.55
CA ASP A 92 3.97 2.26 7.14
C ASP A 92 5.00 2.52 8.24
N SER A 93 4.62 2.38 9.52
CA SER A 93 5.56 2.55 10.63
C SER A 93 6.74 1.56 10.62
N PHE A 94 6.61 0.41 9.95
CA PHE A 94 7.70 -0.56 9.78
C PHE A 94 8.76 -0.13 8.76
N MET A 95 8.43 0.79 7.84
CA MET A 95 9.39 1.32 6.87
C MET A 95 10.40 2.32 7.49
N GLY A 96 10.18 2.71 8.75
CA GLY A 96 10.97 3.74 9.42
C GLY A 96 10.71 5.15 8.86
N PRO A 97 11.30 6.20 9.47
CA PRO A 97 11.25 7.53 8.88
C PRO A 97 11.97 7.53 7.52
N PRO A 98 11.55 8.36 6.54
CA PRO A 98 12.32 8.55 5.32
C PRO A 98 13.76 8.94 5.69
N ASP A 99 14.76 8.28 5.11
CA ASP A 99 16.15 8.69 5.29
C ASP A 99 16.31 10.13 4.76
N PRO A 100 16.76 11.09 5.59
CA PRO A 100 17.02 12.46 5.14
C PRO A 100 18.02 12.56 3.96
N ALA A 101 18.80 11.52 3.68
CA ALA A 101 19.69 11.46 2.52
C ALA A 101 18.94 11.23 1.19
N THR A 102 17.80 10.54 1.18
CA THR A 102 17.01 10.26 -0.04
C THR A 102 16.23 11.49 -0.49
N ASP A 103 15.80 12.35 0.45
CA ASP A 103 15.14 13.63 0.14
C ASP A 103 16.07 14.59 -0.63
N ARG A 104 17.37 14.61 -0.29
CA ARG A 104 18.38 15.44 -1.00
C ARG A 104 18.63 15.05 -2.45
N ARG A 105 18.35 13.81 -2.87
CA ARG A 105 18.49 13.38 -4.27
C ARG A 105 17.29 13.80 -5.12
N ARG A 106 16.11 13.93 -4.52
CA ARG A 106 14.87 14.35 -5.22
C ARG A 106 14.88 15.83 -5.61
N TRP A 107 15.62 16.68 -4.90
CA TRP A 107 15.73 18.12 -5.18
C TRP A 107 16.82 18.51 -6.18
N ARG A 108 17.70 17.60 -6.60
CA ARG A 108 18.77 17.89 -7.59
C ARG A 108 18.46 17.45 -9.01
N ALA A 109 17.30 16.83 -9.23
CA ALA A 109 16.88 16.32 -10.55
C ALA A 109 15.70 17.11 -11.15
N SER A 110 15.47 18.35 -10.69
CA SER A 110 14.49 19.30 -11.26
C SER A 110 15.19 20.50 -11.87
#